data_AF-A0A263DMX5-F1
#
_entry.id   AF-A0A263DMX5-F1
#
_cell.length_a   1.000
_cell.length_b   1.000
_cell.length_c   1.000
_cell.angle_alpha   90.00
_cell.angle_beta   90.00
_cell.angle_gamma   90.00
#
_symmetry.space_group_name_H-M   'P 1'
#
loop_
_entity.id
_entity.type
_entity.pdbx_description
1 polymer ?
#
loop_
_entity_poly.entity_id
_entity_poly.type
_entity_poly.pdbx_seq_one_letter_code
_entity_poly.pdbx_strand_id
1 'polypeptide(L)'
;MTTPYYADERHSATAVADARAIAETAAILRQVAAHDRHVDVRRGDVSTSLAALVDAVGRGYRQAPSEVAACVMAVVSAVDRATGNRRTD
;
A
#
# COMPACT_ATOMS: atom_id res chain seq x y z
N MET A 1 27.99 22.57 -12.39
CA MET A 1 26.56 22.94 -12.45
C MET A 1 25.86 21.76 -13.11
N THR A 2 25.57 20.73 -12.32
CA THR A 2 25.23 19.38 -12.80
C THR A 2 24.57 18.65 -11.64
N THR A 3 23.24 18.71 -11.50
CA THR A 3 22.49 17.85 -10.55
C THR A 3 20.94 17.85 -10.59
N PRO A 4 20.18 18.42 -11.56
CA PRO A 4 18.72 18.24 -11.54
C PRO A 4 18.25 16.84 -11.99
N TYR A 5 19.02 16.17 -12.86
CA TYR A 5 18.60 14.90 -13.50
C TYR A 5 18.51 13.70 -12.54
N TYR A 6 19.44 13.60 -11.57
CA TYR A 6 19.48 12.46 -10.64
C TYR A 6 18.41 12.47 -9.54
N ALA A 7 17.89 13.65 -9.18
CA ALA A 7 16.87 13.77 -8.14
C ALA A 7 15.51 13.23 -8.64
N ASP A 8 15.21 13.46 -9.92
CA ASP A 8 13.95 13.06 -10.55
C ASP A 8 13.89 11.53 -10.78
N GLU A 9 15.01 10.91 -11.15
CA GLU A 9 15.12 9.44 -11.26
C GLU A 9 14.95 8.75 -9.91
N ARG A 10 15.57 9.29 -8.84
CA ARG A 10 15.41 8.74 -7.48
C ARG A 10 13.98 8.87 -6.99
N HIS A 11 13.36 10.02 -7.19
CA HIS A 11 11.97 10.26 -6.82
C HIS A 11 11.00 9.34 -7.59
N SER A 12 11.25 9.14 -8.88
CA SER A 12 10.50 8.21 -9.72
C SER A 12 10.68 6.76 -9.29
N ALA A 13 11.90 6.35 -8.93
CA ALA A 13 12.18 4.99 -8.44
C ALA A 13 11.49 4.72 -7.09
N THR A 14 11.51 5.67 -6.16
CA THR A 14 10.79 5.55 -4.88
C THR A 14 9.28 5.48 -5.09
N ALA A 15 8.72 6.30 -5.97
CA ALA A 15 7.28 6.28 -6.24
C ALA A 15 6.81 4.96 -6.88
N VAL A 16 7.66 4.32 -7.68
CA VAL A 16 7.38 2.99 -8.26
C VAL A 16 7.46 1.89 -7.18
N ALA A 17 8.46 1.95 -6.30
CA ALA A 17 8.60 1.00 -5.20
C ALA A 17 7.43 1.09 -4.21
N ASP A 18 7.01 2.30 -3.85
CA ASP A 18 5.86 2.55 -2.98
C ASP A 18 4.56 2.05 -3.62
N ALA A 19 4.31 2.39 -4.89
CA ALA A 19 3.12 1.92 -5.61
C ALA A 19 3.03 0.38 -5.64
N ARG A 20 4.18 -0.30 -5.78
CA ARG A 20 4.27 -1.75 -5.69
C ARG A 20 3.95 -2.25 -4.28
N ALA A 21 4.54 -1.65 -3.25
CA ALA A 21 4.27 -2.02 -1.86
C ALA A 21 2.76 -1.90 -1.54
N ILE A 22 2.13 -0.81 -1.97
CA ILE A 22 0.69 -0.58 -1.84
C ILE A 22 -0.13 -1.68 -2.53
N ALA A 23 0.22 -2.05 -3.77
CA ALA A 23 -0.47 -3.10 -4.51
C ALA A 23 -0.34 -4.47 -3.82
N GLU A 24 0.82 -4.77 -3.26
CA GLU A 24 1.09 -6.01 -2.52
C GLU A 24 0.32 -6.03 -1.19
N THR A 25 0.25 -4.90 -0.47
CA THR A 25 -0.61 -4.75 0.72
C THR A 25 -2.08 -4.97 0.38
N ALA A 26 -2.58 -4.44 -0.73
CA ALA A 26 -3.94 -4.70 -1.18
C ALA A 26 -4.18 -6.20 -1.44
N ALA A 27 -3.20 -6.92 -1.98
CA ALA A 27 -3.29 -8.37 -2.17
C ALA A 27 -3.35 -9.13 -0.84
N ILE A 28 -2.53 -8.74 0.14
CA ILE A 28 -2.56 -9.31 1.50
C ILE A 28 -3.93 -9.08 2.14
N LEU A 29 -4.48 -7.86 2.05
CA LEU A 29 -5.80 -7.54 2.60
C LEU A 29 -6.92 -8.35 1.95
N ARG A 30 -6.82 -8.66 0.64
CA ARG A 30 -7.76 -9.59 -0.03
C ARG A 30 -7.66 -11.01 0.53
N GLN A 31 -6.47 -11.49 0.87
CA GLN A 31 -6.28 -12.80 1.51
C GLN A 31 -6.85 -12.81 2.93
N VAL A 32 -6.59 -11.76 3.71
CA VAL A 32 -7.18 -11.58 5.05
C VAL A 32 -8.70 -11.54 4.96
N ALA A 33 -9.26 -10.80 4.01
CA ALA A 33 -10.71 -10.76 3.78
C ALA A 33 -11.32 -12.14 3.49
N ALA A 34 -10.67 -12.93 2.63
CA ALA A 34 -11.11 -14.29 2.34
C ALA A 34 -11.10 -15.17 3.60
N HIS A 35 -10.05 -15.07 4.42
CA HIS A 35 -9.95 -15.79 5.68
C HIS A 35 -11.02 -15.34 6.69
N ASP A 36 -11.15 -14.02 6.90
CA ASP A 36 -12.09 -13.43 7.84
C ASP A 36 -13.54 -13.78 7.50
N ARG A 37 -13.91 -13.85 6.21
CA ARG A 37 -15.29 -14.23 5.80
C ARG A 37 -15.71 -15.61 6.28
N HIS A 38 -14.77 -16.54 6.49
CA HIS A 38 -15.07 -17.86 7.04
C HIS A 38 -15.31 -17.83 8.56
N VAL A 39 -14.91 -16.74 9.25
CA VAL A 39 -15.06 -16.55 10.70
C VAL A 39 -16.18 -15.56 11.02
N ASP A 40 -16.16 -14.38 10.38
CA ASP A 40 -17.13 -13.30 10.49
C ASP A 40 -17.21 -12.52 9.16
N VAL A 41 -18.37 -12.61 8.50
CA VAL A 41 -18.64 -11.96 7.21
C VAL A 41 -18.41 -10.44 7.28
N ARG A 42 -18.78 -9.79 8.40
CA ARG A 42 -18.64 -8.33 8.54
C ARG A 42 -17.18 -7.90 8.56
N ARG A 43 -16.32 -8.67 9.23
CA ARG A 43 -14.86 -8.46 9.21
C ARG A 43 -14.30 -8.64 7.81
N GLY A 44 -14.73 -9.68 7.12
CA GLY A 44 -14.36 -9.94 5.74
C GLY A 44 -14.73 -8.81 4.77
N ASP A 45 -15.91 -8.20 4.94
CA ASP A 45 -16.35 -7.08 4.11
C ASP A 45 -15.56 -5.79 4.39
N VAL A 46 -15.17 -5.54 5.64
CA VAL A 46 -14.27 -4.44 6.01
C VAL A 46 -12.90 -4.63 5.36
N SER A 47 -12.30 -5.82 5.49
CA SER A 47 -11.00 -6.15 4.89
C SER A 47 -11.04 -6.06 3.36
N THR A 48 -12.16 -6.44 2.73
CA THR A 48 -12.38 -6.30 1.27
C THR A 48 -12.43 -4.83 0.86
N SER A 49 -13.20 -4.01 1.60
CA SER A 49 -13.35 -2.58 1.32
C SER A 49 -12.02 -1.84 1.49
N LEU A 50 -11.25 -2.18 2.53
CA LEU A 50 -9.93 -1.63 2.76
C LEU A 50 -8.96 -2.03 1.64
N ALA A 51 -8.98 -3.29 1.20
CA ALA A 51 -8.17 -3.74 0.08
C ALA A 51 -8.47 -2.94 -1.21
N ALA A 52 -9.76 -2.73 -1.51
CA ALA A 52 -10.18 -1.96 -2.68
C ALA A 52 -9.74 -0.49 -2.60
N LEU A 53 -9.81 0.12 -1.41
CA LEU A 53 -9.32 1.48 -1.18
C LEU A 53 -7.81 1.60 -1.41
N VAL A 54 -7.02 0.73 -0.79
CA VAL A 54 -5.56 0.70 -0.91
C VAL A 54 -5.15 0.47 -2.37
N ASP A 55 -5.84 -0.43 -3.08
CA ASP A 55 -5.62 -0.72 -4.50
C ASP A 55 -5.93 0.48 -5.40
N ALA A 56 -7.03 1.20 -5.13
CA ALA A 56 -7.40 2.41 -5.86
C ALA A 56 -6.38 3.53 -5.65
N VAL A 57 -5.92 3.74 -4.41
CA VAL A 57 -4.86 4.71 -4.10
C VAL A 57 -3.55 4.30 -4.76
N GLY A 58 -3.20 3.01 -4.77
CA GLY A 58 -1.99 2.49 -5.43
C GLY A 58 -1.94 2.78 -6.93
N ARG A 59 -3.06 2.61 -7.64
CA ARG A 59 -3.16 2.97 -9.08
C ARG A 59 -2.93 4.46 -9.33
N GLY A 60 -3.34 5.32 -8.40
CA GLY A 60 -3.22 6.77 -8.49
C GLY A 60 -2.06 7.36 -7.70
N TYR A 61 -1.17 6.56 -7.14
CA TYR A 61 -0.25 7.00 -6.07
C TYR A 61 0.62 8.20 -6.46
N ARG A 62 1.11 8.25 -7.71
CA ARG A 62 1.93 9.38 -8.20
C ARG A 62 1.19 10.71 -8.24
N GLN A 63 -0.14 10.68 -8.30
CA GLN A 63 -1.00 11.87 -8.36
C GLN A 63 -1.75 12.09 -7.04
N ALA A 64 -1.57 11.20 -6.07
CA ALA A 64 -2.22 11.31 -4.77
C ALA A 64 -1.64 12.50 -3.99
N PRO A 65 -2.48 13.26 -3.27
CA PRO A 65 -2.00 14.26 -2.32
C PRO A 65 -1.03 13.64 -1.31
N SER A 66 -0.02 14.39 -0.86
CA SER A 66 1.01 13.91 0.06
C SER A 66 0.44 13.33 1.37
N GLU A 67 -0.66 13.89 1.88
CA GLU A 67 -1.36 13.38 3.06
C GLU A 67 -1.97 12.00 2.83
N VAL A 68 -2.54 11.77 1.65
CA VAL A 68 -3.10 10.47 1.24
C VAL A 68 -1.99 9.45 1.05
N ALA A 69 -0.87 9.86 0.44
CA ALA A 69 0.31 9.03 0.28
C ALA A 69 0.90 8.61 1.64
N ALA A 70 1.04 9.55 2.59
CA ALA A 70 1.51 9.25 3.94
C ALA A 70 0.55 8.29 4.67
N CYS A 71 -0.76 8.51 4.56
CA CYS A 71 -1.77 7.66 5.18
C CYS A 71 -1.74 6.23 4.63
N VAL A 72 -1.67 6.07 3.30
CA VAL A 72 -1.61 4.72 2.70
C VAL A 72 -0.31 3.99 3.06
N MET A 73 0.83 4.69 3.14
CA MET A 73 2.09 4.08 3.57
C MET A 73 2.08 3.69 5.06
N ALA A 74 1.35 4.43 5.91
CA ALA A 74 1.10 4.01 7.28
C ALA A 74 0.25 2.72 7.34
N VAL A 75 -0.73 2.57 6.45
CA VAL A 75 -1.51 1.32 6.31
C VAL A 75 -0.61 0.17 5.87
N VAL A 76 0.23 0.36 4.84
CA VAL A 76 1.22 -0.63 4.39
C VAL A 76 2.09 -1.10 5.57
N SER A 77 2.66 -0.16 6.32
CA SER A 77 3.50 -0.44 7.49
C SER A 77 2.73 -1.15 8.62
N ALA A 78 1.45 -0.86 8.81
CA ALA A 78 0.61 -1.55 9.78
C ALA A 78 0.33 -3.01 9.36
N VAL A 79 0.02 -3.24 8.09
CA VAL A 79 -0.22 -4.58 7.53
C VAL A 79 1.05 -5.42 7.59
N ASP A 80 2.19 -4.89 7.17
CA ASP A 80 3.48 -5.59 7.22
C ASP A 80 3.85 -6.04 8.64
N ARG A 81 3.62 -5.18 9.65
CA ARG A 81 3.79 -5.55 11.06
C ARG A 81 2.82 -6.62 11.52
N ALA A 82 1.56 -6.54 11.10
CA ALA A 82 0.53 -7.51 11.49
C ALA A 82 0.74 -8.89 10.85
N THR A 83 1.28 -8.97 9.63
CA THR A 83 1.52 -10.23 8.92
C THR A 83 2.93 -10.77 9.10
N GLY A 84 3.82 -10.05 9.78
CA GLY A 84 5.23 -10.43 9.93
C GLY A 84 6.06 -10.29 8.64
N ASN A 85 5.52 -9.64 7.61
CA ASN A 85 6.26 -9.28 6.40
C ASN A 85 7.12 -8.03 6.69
N ARG A 86 8.18 -8.16 7.50
CA ARG A 86 9.16 -7.06 7.61
C ARG A 86 9.93 -6.98 6.29
N ARG A 87 9.49 -6.08 5.41
CA ARG A 87 10.22 -5.73 4.18
C ARG A 87 11.33 -4.69 4.39
N THR A 88 11.65 -4.41 5.64
CA THR A 88 12.69 -3.45 6.03
C THR A 88 13.59 -4.11 7.08
N ASP A 89 14.71 -4.64 6.59
CA ASP A 89 16.03 -4.12 6.95
C ASP A 89 16.80 -3.88 5.64
#